data_AF-A0A958VRI8-F1
#
_entry.id   AF-A0A958VRI8-F1
#
_cell.length_a   1.000
_cell.length_b   1.000
_cell.length_c   1.000
_cell.angle_alpha   90.00
_cell.angle_beta   90.00
_cell.angle_gamma   90.00
#
_symmetry.space_group_name_H-M   'P 1'
#
loop_
_entity.id
_entity.type
_entity.pdbx_description
1 polymer ?
#
loop_
_entity_poly.entity_id
_entity_poly.type
_entity_poly.pdbx_seq_one_letter_code
_entity_poly.pdbx_strand_id
1 'polypeptide(L)'
;MVLGVYTSNAQKFEGLDEAPHDIAYYRESRATAPKIKVVYGRPQKKGEQVFGNKVAYGKVWRTGANEATEVKFYQDIIFGGRQIPAGTYVLYTIPGEKEWEVILNTNVDVLGSFQYDPIFDVARVTVPSKKAEELEAFSIAFKEKGESVQMVLGWDTTRVMIPIAFRNSEQYAKL
;
A
#
# COMPACT_ATOMS: atom_id res chain seq x y z
N MET A 1 35.23 -6.92 -52.25
CA MET A 1 34.13 -7.39 -51.38
C MET A 1 34.60 -7.23 -49.94
N VAL A 2 34.09 -6.25 -49.20
CA VAL A 2 34.48 -6.00 -47.79
C VAL A 2 33.31 -6.43 -46.92
N LEU A 3 33.51 -7.50 -46.14
CA LEU A 3 32.58 -7.94 -45.11
C LEU A 3 32.74 -7.04 -43.89
N GLY A 4 31.77 -6.16 -43.64
CA GLY A 4 31.67 -5.42 -42.40
C GLY A 4 31.20 -6.35 -41.28
N VAL A 5 32.03 -6.52 -40.25
CA VAL A 5 31.64 -7.23 -39.03
C VAL A 5 30.83 -6.27 -38.16
N TYR A 6 29.53 -6.52 -38.04
CA TYR A 6 28.68 -5.85 -37.06
C TYR A 6 28.93 -6.48 -35.70
N THR A 7 29.52 -5.73 -34.77
CA THR A 7 29.59 -6.12 -33.36
C THR A 7 28.28 -5.75 -32.69
N SER A 8 27.46 -6.75 -32.34
CA SER A 8 26.29 -6.52 -31.51
C SER A 8 26.73 -6.35 -30.05
N ASN A 9 26.59 -5.14 -29.49
CA ASN A 9 26.61 -5.02 -28.04
C ASN A 9 25.26 -5.52 -27.51
N ALA A 10 25.26 -6.66 -26.80
CA ALA A 10 24.07 -7.13 -26.11
C ALA A 10 23.73 -6.14 -24.98
N GLN A 11 22.47 -5.70 -24.92
CA GLN A 11 22.00 -4.82 -23.85
C GLN A 11 22.18 -5.52 -22.49
N LYS A 12 22.96 -4.92 -21.60
CA LYS A 12 23.08 -5.38 -20.21
C LYS A 12 21.87 -4.87 -19.43
N PHE A 13 21.12 -5.79 -18.82
CA PHE A 13 20.03 -5.47 -17.91
C PHE A 13 20.56 -5.40 -16.48
N GLU A 14 19.96 -4.52 -15.68
CA GLU A 14 20.23 -4.45 -14.24
C GLU A 14 19.68 -5.69 -13.52
N GLY A 15 20.17 -5.93 -12.30
CA GLY A 15 19.63 -6.96 -11.42
C GLY A 15 18.23 -6.60 -10.89
N LEU A 16 17.62 -7.52 -10.15
CA LEU A 16 16.35 -7.24 -9.48
C LEU A 16 16.54 -6.14 -8.42
N ASP A 17 15.57 -5.23 -8.35
CA ASP A 17 15.50 -4.23 -7.28
C ASP A 17 15.48 -4.89 -5.89
N GLU A 18 16.08 -4.26 -4.88
CA GLU A 18 16.12 -4.81 -3.52
C GLU A 18 14.74 -4.85 -2.84
N ALA A 19 13.83 -3.97 -3.26
CA ALA A 19 12.48 -3.85 -2.78
C ALA A 19 11.51 -3.82 -3.97
N PRO A 20 11.37 -4.94 -4.71
CA PRO A 20 10.60 -4.98 -5.94
C PRO A 20 9.16 -4.54 -5.71
N HIS A 21 8.60 -3.84 -6.70
CA HIS A 21 7.21 -3.43 -6.67
C HIS A 21 6.28 -4.63 -6.89
N ASP A 22 5.18 -4.64 -6.14
CA ASP A 22 4.10 -5.60 -6.29
C ASP A 22 2.76 -4.88 -6.34
N ILE A 23 1.73 -5.60 -6.76
CA ILE A 23 0.37 -5.09 -6.92
C ILE A 23 -0.61 -5.97 -6.17
N ALA A 24 -1.30 -5.39 -5.20
CA ALA A 24 -2.44 -6.03 -4.54
C ALA A 24 -3.75 -5.52 -5.15
N TYR A 25 -4.64 -6.44 -5.53
CA TYR A 25 -5.98 -6.11 -5.99
C TYR A 25 -7.03 -6.61 -4.99
N TYR A 26 -8.03 -5.78 -4.73
CA TYR A 26 -9.31 -6.25 -4.23
C TYR A 26 -10.33 -6.27 -5.36
N ARG A 27 -10.96 -7.43 -5.56
CA ARG A 27 -12.03 -7.70 -6.51
C ARG A 27 -12.90 -8.82 -5.96
N GLU A 28 -14.19 -8.80 -6.26
CA GLU A 28 -15.14 -9.84 -5.82
C GLU A 28 -14.81 -11.20 -6.44
N SER A 29 -14.36 -11.20 -7.70
CA SER A 29 -13.86 -12.40 -8.36
C SER A 29 -12.81 -12.08 -9.42
N ARG A 30 -12.11 -13.09 -9.93
CA ARG A 30 -11.16 -12.91 -11.04
C ARG A 30 -11.80 -12.39 -12.33
N ALA A 31 -13.11 -12.60 -12.50
CA ALA A 31 -13.85 -12.17 -13.67
C ALA A 31 -14.34 -10.71 -13.58
N THR A 32 -14.29 -10.09 -12.40
CA THR A 32 -14.78 -8.71 -12.20
C THR A 32 -13.65 -7.69 -12.22
N ALA A 33 -14.02 -6.44 -12.55
CA ALA A 33 -13.13 -5.31 -12.40
C ALA A 33 -12.70 -5.15 -10.91
N PRO A 34 -11.47 -4.68 -10.65
CA PRO A 34 -11.03 -4.40 -9.30
C PRO A 34 -11.78 -3.21 -8.70
N LYS A 35 -12.04 -3.28 -7.40
CA LYS A 35 -12.54 -2.17 -6.58
C LYS A 35 -11.41 -1.36 -5.96
N ILE A 36 -10.29 -2.02 -5.66
CA ILE A 36 -9.07 -1.42 -5.11
C ILE A 36 -7.84 -1.98 -5.82
N LYS A 37 -6.87 -1.13 -6.14
CA LYS A 37 -5.52 -1.50 -6.56
C LYS A 37 -4.51 -0.81 -5.65
N VAL A 38 -3.51 -1.53 -5.19
CA VAL A 38 -2.40 -0.99 -4.41
C VAL A 38 -1.10 -1.33 -5.13
N VAL A 39 -0.27 -0.32 -5.37
CA VAL A 39 1.10 -0.49 -5.90
C VAL A 39 2.06 -0.12 -4.77
N TYR A 40 2.97 -1.02 -4.43
CA TYR A 40 3.83 -0.84 -3.27
C TYR A 40 5.17 -1.55 -3.45
N GLY A 41 6.25 -0.93 -2.96
CA GLY A 41 7.55 -1.57 -2.86
C GLY A 41 7.59 -2.56 -1.70
N ARG A 42 8.28 -3.70 -1.90
CA ARG A 42 8.37 -4.80 -0.91
C ARG A 42 9.76 -4.88 -0.26
N PRO A 43 10.08 -4.02 0.71
CA PRO A 43 11.35 -4.13 1.43
C PRO A 43 11.45 -5.47 2.16
N GLN A 44 12.69 -5.97 2.24
CA GLN A 44 13.04 -7.23 2.87
C GLN A 44 13.56 -7.00 4.29
N LYS A 45 13.20 -7.90 5.22
CA LYS A 45 13.63 -7.86 6.63
C LYS A 45 15.13 -8.08 6.74
N LYS A 46 15.71 -8.99 5.93
CA LYS A 46 17.13 -9.35 5.91
C LYS A 46 17.66 -9.70 7.30
N GLY A 47 16.86 -10.39 8.12
CA GLY A 47 17.22 -10.84 9.47
C GLY A 47 17.24 -9.75 10.56
N GLU A 48 16.88 -8.51 10.25
CA GLU A 48 16.86 -7.40 11.21
C GLU A 48 15.46 -7.19 11.80
N GLN A 49 15.37 -6.61 13.00
CA GLN A 49 14.10 -6.11 13.51
C GLN A 49 13.58 -4.99 12.60
N VAL A 50 12.30 -5.02 12.21
CA VAL A 50 11.72 -4.01 11.32
C VAL A 50 11.22 -2.80 12.11
N PHE A 51 10.18 -2.98 12.92
CA PHE A 51 9.53 -1.87 13.62
C PHE A 51 10.26 -1.53 14.93
N GLY A 52 10.55 -0.24 15.11
CA GLY A 52 11.44 0.27 16.16
C GLY A 52 12.91 0.34 15.75
N ASN A 53 13.27 -0.14 14.55
CA ASN A 53 14.62 -0.04 13.99
C ASN A 53 14.58 0.48 12.53
N LYS A 54 14.35 -0.38 11.53
CA LYS A 54 14.22 0.04 10.11
C LYS A 54 13.10 1.04 9.89
N VAL A 55 11.99 0.84 10.60
CA VAL A 55 10.84 1.75 10.59
C VAL A 55 10.64 2.27 12.01
N ALA A 56 10.95 3.55 12.21
CA ALA A 56 10.86 4.18 13.53
C ALA A 56 9.40 4.37 13.97
N TYR A 57 9.13 4.09 15.24
CA TYR A 57 7.82 4.38 15.83
C TYR A 57 7.58 5.88 15.94
N GLY A 58 6.32 6.29 15.81
CA GLY A 58 5.89 7.70 15.93
C GLY A 58 6.39 8.60 14.79
N LYS A 59 6.91 8.02 13.70
CA LYS A 59 7.37 8.74 12.51
C LYS A 59 6.57 8.33 11.28
N VAL A 60 6.36 9.28 10.38
CA VAL A 60 5.68 9.03 9.11
C VAL A 60 6.53 8.13 8.23
N TRP A 61 5.92 7.05 7.78
CA TRP A 61 6.47 6.08 6.86
C TRP A 61 5.60 6.03 5.59
N ARG A 62 6.26 6.01 4.44
CA ARG A 62 5.64 5.82 3.11
C ARG A 62 4.98 4.46 2.88
N THR A 63 4.95 3.62 3.91
CA THR A 63 4.27 2.33 3.93
C THR A 63 4.77 1.37 2.84
N GLY A 64 6.09 1.30 2.67
CA GLY A 64 6.77 0.55 1.62
C GLY A 64 8.23 0.98 1.50
N ALA A 65 8.83 0.69 0.35
CA ALA A 65 10.14 1.19 -0.04
C ALA A 65 10.10 1.80 -1.44
N ASN A 66 11.16 2.52 -1.82
CA ASN A 66 11.23 3.37 -3.02
C ASN A 66 10.14 4.47 -3.01
N GLU A 67 9.22 4.46 -3.96
CA GLU A 67 8.05 5.32 -4.04
C GLU A 67 7.10 5.11 -2.84
N ALA A 68 6.28 6.11 -2.54
CA ALA A 68 5.23 5.92 -1.55
C ALA A 68 4.13 5.00 -2.09
N THR A 69 3.55 4.18 -1.21
CA THR A 69 2.52 3.22 -1.61
C THR A 69 1.30 3.94 -2.17
N GLU A 70 0.94 3.62 -3.41
CA GLU A 70 -0.21 4.19 -4.08
C GLU A 70 -1.42 3.27 -3.96
N VAL A 71 -2.57 3.87 -3.64
CA VAL A 71 -3.85 3.18 -3.54
C VAL A 71 -4.84 3.85 -4.48
N LYS A 72 -5.37 3.07 -5.42
CA LYS A 72 -6.45 3.48 -6.31
C LYS A 72 -7.77 2.84 -5.88
N PHE A 73 -8.74 3.69 -5.59
CA PHE A 73 -10.13 3.30 -5.38
C PHE A 73 -10.91 3.54 -6.68
N TYR A 74 -11.56 2.50 -7.19
CA TYR A 74 -12.32 2.57 -8.44
C TYR A 74 -13.77 3.05 -8.24
N GLN A 75 -14.17 3.23 -6.98
CA GLN A 75 -15.47 3.74 -6.57
C GLN A 75 -15.30 4.45 -5.22
N ASP A 76 -16.29 5.27 -4.86
CA ASP A 76 -16.33 5.90 -3.54
C ASP A 76 -16.29 4.86 -2.42
N ILE A 77 -15.53 5.18 -1.37
CA ILE A 77 -15.39 4.35 -0.18
C ILE A 77 -15.70 5.14 1.09
N ILE A 78 -15.84 4.42 2.20
CA ILE A 78 -15.75 4.98 3.55
C ILE A 78 -14.43 4.54 4.16
N PHE A 79 -13.63 5.51 4.62
CA PHE A 79 -12.34 5.31 5.27
C PHE A 79 -12.26 6.17 6.53
N GLY A 80 -11.97 5.56 7.69
CA GLY A 80 -11.92 6.30 8.96
C GLY A 80 -13.21 7.07 9.30
N GLY A 81 -14.36 6.58 8.85
CA GLY A 81 -15.66 7.25 9.01
C GLY A 81 -15.93 8.41 8.04
N ARG A 82 -15.02 8.70 7.10
CA ARG A 82 -15.20 9.75 6.08
C ARG A 82 -15.49 9.12 4.72
N GLN A 83 -16.34 9.79 3.93
CA GLN A 83 -16.51 9.44 2.52
C GLN A 83 -15.31 9.93 1.72
N ILE A 84 -14.69 9.02 0.98
CA ILE A 84 -13.56 9.31 0.09
C ILE A 84 -14.01 9.02 -1.34
N PRO A 85 -13.93 10.03 -2.23
CA PRO A 85 -14.24 9.82 -3.64
C PRO A 85 -13.36 8.75 -4.28
N ALA A 86 -13.84 8.15 -5.37
CA ALA A 86 -12.99 7.37 -6.26
C ALA A 86 -11.78 8.21 -6.72
N GLY A 87 -10.59 7.60 -6.74
CA GLY A 87 -9.36 8.32 -7.05
C GLY A 87 -8.10 7.52 -6.74
N THR A 88 -6.96 8.13 -7.03
CA THR A 88 -5.64 7.64 -6.63
C THR A 88 -5.14 8.48 -5.47
N TYR A 89 -4.59 7.80 -4.46
CA TYR A 89 -4.08 8.38 -3.22
C TYR A 89 -2.76 7.73 -2.85
N VAL A 90 -2.02 8.36 -1.96
CA VAL A 90 -0.85 7.78 -1.30
C VAL A 90 -1.21 7.34 0.11
N LEU A 91 -0.65 6.20 0.52
CA LEU A 91 -0.81 5.61 1.84
C LEU A 91 0.42 5.90 2.71
N TYR A 92 0.26 6.80 3.67
CA TYR A 92 1.23 6.98 4.75
C TYR A 92 0.76 6.26 6.01
N THR A 93 1.72 5.86 6.83
CA THR A 93 1.46 5.28 8.15
C THR A 93 2.37 5.91 9.19
N ILE A 94 1.90 5.98 10.42
CA ILE A 94 2.71 6.28 11.60
C ILE A 94 2.65 5.05 12.50
N PRO A 95 3.64 4.16 12.40
CA PRO A 95 3.67 2.95 13.22
C PRO A 95 3.84 3.29 14.69
N GLY A 96 3.09 2.61 15.55
CA GLY A 96 3.29 2.54 16.98
C GLY A 96 3.34 1.09 17.46
N GLU A 97 3.70 0.88 18.72
CA GLU A 97 3.81 -0.48 19.29
C GLU A 97 2.45 -1.20 19.36
N LYS A 98 1.38 -0.47 19.69
CA LYS A 98 0.04 -1.03 19.91
C LYS A 98 -0.95 -0.68 18.81
N GLU A 99 -0.73 0.43 18.12
CA GLU A 99 -1.63 0.96 17.10
C GLU A 99 -0.86 1.77 16.08
N TRP A 100 -1.40 1.85 14.88
CA TRP A 100 -0.86 2.62 13.78
C TRP A 100 -1.89 3.66 13.38
N GLU A 101 -1.43 4.88 13.13
CA GLU A 101 -2.22 5.86 12.38
C GLU A 101 -1.98 5.62 10.88
N VAL A 102 -3.06 5.55 10.12
CA VAL A 102 -3.05 5.30 8.68
C VAL A 102 -3.67 6.50 7.99
N ILE A 103 -2.98 7.00 6.97
CA ILE A 103 -3.25 8.29 6.36
C ILE A 103 -3.43 8.11 4.86
N LEU A 104 -4.54 8.62 4.32
CA LEU A 104 -4.72 8.80 2.89
C LEU A 104 -4.39 10.24 2.52
N ASN A 105 -3.53 10.41 1.53
CA ASN A 105 -3.00 11.69 1.09
C ASN A 105 -3.17 11.85 -0.43
N THR A 106 -3.45 13.05 -0.93
CA THR A 106 -3.69 13.31 -2.37
C THR A 106 -2.44 13.61 -3.18
N ASN A 107 -1.27 13.74 -2.54
CA ASN A 107 -0.01 14.01 -3.23
C ASN A 107 0.58 12.70 -3.80
N VAL A 108 0.26 12.39 -5.06
CA VAL A 108 0.67 11.17 -5.79
C VAL A 108 2.05 11.32 -6.44
N ASP A 109 2.63 10.21 -6.94
CA ASP A 109 3.94 10.20 -7.60
C ASP A 109 5.10 10.73 -6.73
N VAL A 110 5.00 10.52 -5.41
CA VAL A 110 5.97 11.01 -4.43
C VAL A 110 7.03 9.99 -4.06
N LEU A 111 8.27 10.47 -3.98
CA LEU A 111 9.40 9.69 -3.52
C LEU A 111 9.53 9.81 -2.01
N GLY A 112 9.62 8.67 -1.32
CA GLY A 112 9.97 8.67 0.10
C GLY A 112 8.89 9.23 1.05
N SER A 113 9.24 9.33 2.34
CA SER A 113 8.41 10.03 3.35
C SER A 113 8.70 11.53 3.43
N PHE A 114 9.75 12.03 2.79
CA PHE A 114 10.22 13.42 2.96
C PHE A 114 9.35 14.45 2.23
N GLN A 115 8.53 14.00 1.28
CA GLN A 115 7.54 14.83 0.58
C GLN A 115 6.16 14.81 1.26
N TYR A 116 6.06 14.17 2.44
CA TYR A 116 4.82 14.18 3.21
C TYR A 116 4.51 15.59 3.70
N ASP A 117 3.31 16.06 3.35
CA ASP A 117 2.73 17.30 3.86
C ASP A 117 1.28 17.03 4.32
N PRO A 118 0.95 17.27 5.61
CA PRO A 118 -0.39 17.10 6.14
C PRO A 118 -1.48 17.90 5.43
N ILE A 119 -1.16 18.97 4.68
CA ILE A 119 -2.18 19.73 3.95
C ILE A 119 -2.91 18.90 2.90
N PHE A 120 -2.29 17.82 2.42
CA PHE A 120 -2.86 16.91 1.43
C PHE A 120 -3.56 15.69 2.06
N ASP A 121 -3.64 15.62 3.39
CA ASP A 121 -4.34 14.52 4.06
C ASP A 121 -5.85 14.66 3.91
N VAL A 122 -6.48 13.62 3.36
CA VAL A 122 -7.94 13.58 3.19
C VAL A 122 -8.63 12.75 4.26
N ALA A 123 -7.95 11.74 4.80
CA ALA A 123 -8.48 10.95 5.90
C ALA A 123 -7.39 10.28 6.72
N ARG A 124 -7.70 10.04 7.99
CA ARG A 124 -6.86 9.29 8.91
C ARG A 124 -7.69 8.28 9.69
N VAL A 125 -7.08 7.15 10.04
CA VAL A 125 -7.71 6.13 10.88
C VAL A 125 -6.66 5.46 11.75
N THR A 126 -6.97 5.27 13.02
CA THR A 126 -6.13 4.51 13.95
C THR A 126 -6.60 3.05 13.97
N VAL A 127 -5.66 2.13 13.78
CA VAL A 127 -5.92 0.68 13.77
C VAL A 127 -4.97 -0.05 14.72
N PRO A 128 -5.42 -1.13 15.39
CA PRO A 128 -4.55 -1.88 16.28
C PRO A 128 -3.47 -2.63 15.50
N SER A 129 -2.26 -2.61 16.05
CA SER A 129 -1.15 -3.47 15.66
C SER A 129 -1.21 -4.78 16.44
N LYS A 130 -1.00 -5.89 15.75
CA LYS A 130 -1.00 -7.23 16.35
C LYS A 130 0.24 -7.99 15.93
N LYS A 131 0.69 -8.87 16.84
CA LYS A 131 1.70 -9.88 16.49
C LYS A 131 1.05 -11.01 15.68
N ALA A 132 1.79 -11.53 14.71
CA ALA A 132 1.44 -12.65 13.86
C ALA A 132 2.71 -13.45 13.51
N GLU A 133 2.55 -14.45 12.62
CA GLU A 133 3.65 -15.15 11.93
C GLU A 133 4.73 -14.18 11.42
N GLU A 134 5.95 -14.63 11.21
CA GLU A 134 6.98 -13.77 10.63
C GLU A 134 6.85 -13.67 9.10
N LEU A 135 6.99 -12.47 8.53
CA LEU A 135 7.10 -12.24 7.08
C LEU A 135 8.45 -11.60 6.75
N GLU A 136 9.18 -12.23 5.83
CA GLU A 136 10.45 -11.71 5.30
C GLU A 136 10.24 -10.43 4.49
N ALA A 137 9.24 -10.41 3.62
CA ALA A 137 8.92 -9.27 2.75
C ALA A 137 7.67 -8.53 3.25
N PHE A 138 7.72 -7.19 3.25
CA PHE A 138 6.50 -6.40 3.42
C PHE A 138 5.48 -6.81 2.36
N SER A 139 4.25 -7.02 2.81
CA SER A 139 3.17 -7.55 1.98
C SER A 139 1.86 -6.86 2.30
N ILE A 140 1.09 -6.57 1.26
CA ILE A 140 -0.27 -6.04 1.34
C ILE A 140 -1.22 -7.05 0.71
N ALA A 141 -2.27 -7.39 1.44
CA ALA A 141 -3.32 -8.31 1.01
C ALA A 141 -4.71 -7.78 1.38
N PHE A 142 -5.75 -8.40 0.87
CA PHE A 142 -7.13 -8.07 1.19
C PHE A 142 -7.86 -9.27 1.82
N LYS A 143 -8.68 -8.99 2.84
CA LYS A 143 -9.54 -9.98 3.48
C LYS A 143 -10.95 -9.43 3.61
N GLU A 144 -11.94 -10.23 3.22
CA GLU A 144 -13.34 -9.86 3.39
C GLU A 144 -13.78 -9.96 4.85
N LYS A 145 -14.64 -9.02 5.27
CA LYS A 145 -15.24 -8.97 6.60
C LYS A 145 -16.68 -8.45 6.49
N GLY A 146 -17.61 -9.38 6.25
CA GLY A 146 -19.00 -9.03 5.95
C GLY A 146 -19.08 -8.20 4.69
N GLU A 147 -19.76 -7.05 4.75
CA GLU A 147 -19.88 -6.09 3.63
C GLU A 147 -18.68 -5.14 3.49
N SER A 148 -17.67 -5.28 4.36
CA SER A 148 -16.44 -4.49 4.31
C SER A 148 -15.26 -5.33 3.86
N VAL A 149 -14.22 -4.67 3.36
CA VAL A 149 -12.93 -5.29 3.10
C VAL A 149 -11.90 -4.73 4.08
N GLN A 150 -10.97 -5.58 4.50
CA GLN A 150 -9.80 -5.18 5.27
C GLN A 150 -8.57 -5.21 4.37
N MET A 151 -7.89 -4.08 4.23
CA MET A 151 -6.54 -4.03 3.68
C MET A 151 -5.57 -4.44 4.79
N VAL A 152 -4.89 -5.55 4.61
CA VAL A 152 -3.99 -6.16 5.60
C VAL A 152 -2.56 -5.85 5.21
N LEU A 153 -1.82 -5.20 6.10
CA LEU A 153 -0.40 -4.93 5.93
C LEU A 153 0.36 -5.84 6.90
N GLY A 154 1.44 -6.45 6.42
CA GLY A 154 2.29 -7.30 7.25
C GLY A 154 3.77 -7.21 6.88
N TRP A 155 4.61 -7.16 7.92
CA TRP A 155 6.07 -7.32 7.81
C TRP A 155 6.63 -7.76 9.15
N ASP A 156 7.72 -8.53 9.13
CA ASP A 156 8.28 -9.12 10.35
C ASP A 156 7.16 -9.87 11.10
N THR A 157 7.01 -9.69 12.41
CA THR A 157 5.91 -10.25 13.18
C THR A 157 4.71 -9.32 13.34
N THR A 158 4.68 -8.16 12.66
CA THR A 158 3.63 -7.14 12.85
C THR A 158 2.57 -7.17 11.77
N ARG A 159 1.29 -7.10 12.15
CA ARG A 159 0.09 -7.04 11.28
C ARG A 159 -0.81 -5.89 11.68
N VAL A 160 -1.31 -5.15 10.69
CA VAL A 160 -2.41 -4.19 10.84
C VAL A 160 -3.49 -4.46 9.80
N MET A 161 -4.75 -4.22 10.19
CA MET A 161 -5.91 -4.42 9.33
C MET A 161 -6.69 -3.11 9.23
N ILE A 162 -6.75 -2.55 8.03
CA ILE A 162 -7.37 -1.26 7.75
C ILE A 162 -8.76 -1.51 7.18
N PRO A 163 -9.84 -1.14 7.89
CA PRO A 163 -11.20 -1.30 7.38
C PRO A 163 -11.47 -0.32 6.24
N ILE A 164 -12.04 -0.84 5.15
CA ILE A 164 -12.53 -0.07 4.01
C ILE A 164 -13.93 -0.58 3.72
N ALA A 165 -14.92 0.31 3.74
CA ALA A 165 -16.28 -0.03 3.37
C ALA A 165 -16.64 0.61 2.03
N PHE A 166 -17.52 -0.05 1.28
CA PHE A 166 -18.06 0.49 0.05
C PHE A 166 -19.43 1.08 0.33
N ARG A 167 -19.79 2.14 -0.40
CA ARG A 167 -21.16 2.63 -0.38
C ARG A 167 -22.02 1.60 -1.12
N ASN A 168 -22.92 0.89 -0.42
CA ASN A 168 -23.90 0.03 -1.07
C ASN A 168 -24.83 0.92 -1.92
N SER A 169 -24.84 0.72 -3.24
CA SER A 169 -25.67 1.46 -4.19
C SER A 169 -27.17 1.17 -4.05
N GLU A 170 -27.56 0.06 -3.41
CA GLU A 170 -28.96 -0.33 -3.27
C GLU A 170 -29.71 0.38 -2.13
N GLN A 171 -29.01 0.99 -1.16
CA GLN A 171 -29.68 1.64 -0.02
C GLN A 171 -30.17 3.08 -0.34
N TYR A 172 -29.90 3.60 -1.54
CA TYR A 172 -30.28 4.96 -1.96
C TYR A 172 -31.18 5.00 -3.21
N ALA A 173 -31.63 3.85 -3.74
CA ALA A 173 -32.60 3.82 -4.84
C ALA A 173 -34.07 4.01 -4.38
N LYS A 174 -34.30 4.32 -3.09
CA LYS A 174 -35.64 4.54 -2.50
C LYS A 174 -35.70 5.68 -1.47
N LEU A 175 -34.96 6.75 -1.71
CA LEU A 175 -35.23 8.07 -1.12
C LEU A 175 -35.41 9.08 -2.27
#